data_AF-A0AAD3N172-F1
#
_entry.id   AF-A0AAD3N172-F1
#
_cell.length_a   1.000
_cell.length_b   1.000
_cell.length_c   1.000
_cell.angle_alpha   90.00
_cell.angle_beta   90.00
_cell.angle_gamma   90.00
#
_symmetry.space_group_name_H-M   'P 1'
#
loop_
_entity.id
_entity.type
_entity.pdbx_description
1 polymer ?
#
loop_
_entity_poly.entity_id
_entity_poly.type
_entity_poly.pdbx_seq_one_letter_code
_entity_poly.pdbx_strand_id
1 'polypeptide(L)'
;MVWGSISLTGKTRLVNIGGNLNAKRYQDEILQPVAILYLHSLGLNSILQDDKACPHRAGFIRDYLQNLGMERMEWPASSPDLNPIDQHNHIG
;
A
#
# COMPACT_ATOMS: atom_id res chain seq x y z
N MET A 1 7.70 12.87 -0.55
CA MET A 1 6.49 12.03 -0.39
C MET A 1 6.76 11.04 0.74
N VAL A 2 5.74 10.56 1.44
CA VAL A 2 5.91 9.52 2.47
C VAL A 2 4.98 8.36 2.16
N TRP A 3 5.38 7.16 2.55
CA TRP A 3 4.53 5.96 2.48
C TRP A 3 4.38 5.33 3.85
N GLY A 4 3.22 4.77 4.13
CA GLY A 4 2.95 4.01 5.33
C GLY A 4 1.70 3.18 5.18
N SER A 5 1.54 2.20 6.05
CA SER A 5 0.37 1.33 6.12
C SER A 5 -0.09 1.16 7.56
N ILE A 6 -1.39 0.95 7.72
CA ILE A 6 -2.06 0.72 9.00
C ILE A 6 -2.92 -0.54 8.85
N SER A 7 -3.04 -1.30 9.93
CA SER A 7 -3.99 -2.39 10.09
C SER A 7 -4.71 -2.27 11.44
N LEU A 8 -5.64 -3.18 11.71
CA LEU A 8 -6.26 -3.27 13.04
C LEU A 8 -5.24 -3.50 14.17
N THR A 9 -4.15 -4.22 13.88
CA THR A 9 -3.19 -4.66 14.89
C THR A 9 -1.94 -3.78 14.97
N GLY A 10 -1.81 -2.77 14.11
CA GLY A 10 -0.71 -1.81 14.20
C GLY A 10 -0.49 -0.98 12.95
N LYS A 11 0.77 -0.58 12.74
CA LYS A 11 1.19 0.21 11.58
C LYS A 11 2.64 -0.02 11.22
N THR A 12 3.02 0.28 9.99
CA THR A 12 4.43 0.34 9.58
C THR A 12 5.09 1.64 10.01
N ARG A 13 6.43 1.68 9.95
CA ARG A 13 7.16 2.95 9.98
C ARG A 13 6.88 3.72 8.69
N LEU A 14 6.85 5.05 8.79
CA LEU A 14 6.77 5.90 7.61
C LEU A 14 8.09 5.82 6.85
N VAL A 15 7.99 5.63 5.53
CA VAL A 15 9.12 5.62 4.60
C VAL A 15 9.14 6.95 3.87
N ASN A 16 10.24 7.70 4.01
CA ASN A 16 10.44 8.93 3.26
C ASN A 16 10.89 8.60 1.84
N ILE A 17 10.09 8.99 0.87
CA ILE A 17 10.37 8.83 -0.56
C ILE A 17 10.95 10.13 -1.10
N GLY A 18 12.21 10.05 -1.54
CA GLY A 18 12.89 11.14 -2.24
C GLY A 18 12.43 11.21 -3.70
N GLY A 19 11.88 12.36 -4.10
CA GLY A 19 11.44 12.61 -5.47
C GLY A 19 10.19 11.82 -5.88
N ASN A 20 10.02 11.64 -7.20
CA ASN A 20 8.87 10.93 -7.77
C ASN A 20 9.02 9.40 -7.64
N LEU A 21 7.94 8.73 -7.24
CA LEU A 21 7.88 7.29 -7.10
C LEU A 21 7.34 6.67 -8.39
N ASN A 22 8.17 5.87 -9.06
CA ASN A 22 7.70 5.02 -10.16
C ASN A 22 7.45 3.59 -9.66
N ALA A 23 6.86 2.73 -10.50
CA ALA A 23 6.53 1.36 -10.11
C ALA A 23 7.74 0.54 -9.65
N LYS A 24 8.91 0.69 -10.30
CA LYS A 24 10.11 -0.07 -9.93
C LYS A 24 10.63 0.35 -8.55
N ARG A 25 10.68 1.66 -8.30
CA ARG A 25 11.01 2.22 -6.98
C ARG A 25 9.98 1.83 -5.93
N TYR A 26 8.70 1.75 -6.28
CA TYR A 26 7.67 1.25 -5.36
C TYR A 26 7.94 -0.21 -4.96
N GLN A 27 8.35 -1.07 -5.88
CA GLN A 27 8.75 -2.43 -5.54
C GLN A 27 9.95 -2.45 -4.59
N ASP A 28 11.02 -1.74 -4.95
CA ASP A 28 12.33 -1.87 -4.30
C ASP A 28 12.44 -1.09 -2.98
N GLU A 29 11.80 0.08 -2.89
CA GLU A 29 11.88 0.97 -1.72
C GLU A 29 10.73 0.74 -0.75
N ILE A 30 9.59 0.21 -1.21
CA ILE A 30 8.37 0.09 -0.39
C ILE A 30 7.91 -1.36 -0.23
N LEU A 31 7.58 -2.06 -1.31
CA LEU A 31 6.94 -3.38 -1.22
C LEU A 31 7.87 -4.40 -0.57
N GLN A 32 9.07 -4.57 -1.12
CA GLN A 32 10.05 -5.55 -0.65
C GLN A 32 10.49 -5.31 0.80
N PRO A 33 10.98 -4.12 1.17
CA PRO A 33 11.56 -3.92 2.49
C PRO A 33 10.53 -3.70 3.60
N VAL A 34 9.30 -3.27 3.28
CA VAL A 34 8.33 -2.85 4.30
C VAL A 34 6.97 -3.52 4.14
N ALA A 35 6.30 -3.33 3.00
CA ALA A 35 4.88 -3.72 2.89
C ALA A 35 4.67 -5.24 2.97
N ILE A 36 5.48 -6.03 2.26
CA ILE A 36 5.34 -7.49 2.22
C ILE A 36 5.64 -8.12 3.58
N LEU A 37 6.70 -7.66 4.25
CA LEU A 37 7.04 -8.14 5.59
C LEU A 37 5.92 -7.84 6.59
N TYR A 38 5.34 -6.65 6.49
CA TYR A 38 4.23 -6.27 7.33
C TYR A 38 2.98 -7.09 7.04
N LEU A 39 2.59 -7.26 5.78
CA LEU A 39 1.45 -8.10 5.39
C LEU A 39 1.60 -9.54 5.88
N HIS A 40 2.77 -10.17 5.68
CA HIS A 40 3.03 -11.50 6.22
C HIS A 40 2.85 -11.59 7.74
N SER A 41 3.18 -10.52 8.47
CA SER A 41 2.99 -10.47 9.93
C SER A 41 1.51 -10.38 10.36
N LEU A 42 0.61 -9.93 9.47
CA LEU A 42 -0.84 -9.85 9.73
C LEU A 42 -1.55 -11.20 9.52
N GLY A 43 -0.90 -12.16 8.88
CA GLY A 43 -1.42 -13.51 8.61
C GLY A 43 -1.95 -13.70 7.20
N LEU A 44 -2.18 -14.97 6.83
CA LEU A 44 -2.48 -15.41 5.46
C LEU A 44 -3.78 -14.85 4.86
N ASN A 45 -4.66 -14.27 5.68
CA ASN A 45 -5.94 -13.71 5.24
C ASN A 45 -5.89 -12.16 5.15
N SER A 46 -4.70 -11.55 5.23
CA SER A 46 -4.58 -10.11 5.10
C SER A 46 -4.75 -9.67 3.64
N ILE A 47 -5.58 -8.65 3.42
CA ILE A 47 -5.82 -8.06 2.10
C ILE A 47 -5.10 -6.71 2.03
N LEU A 48 -4.30 -6.51 0.99
CA LEU A 48 -3.70 -5.21 0.72
C LEU A 48 -4.74 -4.28 0.09
N GLN A 49 -4.96 -3.13 0.73
CA GLN A 49 -5.73 -2.02 0.20
C GLN A 49 -4.79 -0.87 -0.15
N ASP A 50 -4.85 -0.37 -1.38
CA ASP A 50 -4.10 0.77 -1.86
C ASP A 50 -4.94 1.67 -2.76
N ASP A 51 -4.44 2.88 -3.02
CA ASP A 51 -5.06 3.80 -3.96
C ASP A 51 -4.79 3.39 -5.43
N LYS A 52 -5.44 4.08 -6.37
CA LYS A 52 -5.21 3.86 -7.81
C LYS A 52 -3.97 4.60 -8.35
N ALA A 53 -2.98 4.93 -7.53
CA ALA A 53 -1.78 5.60 -8.02
C ALA A 53 -1.10 4.75 -9.11
N CYS A 54 -0.61 5.42 -10.16
CA CYS A 54 0.01 4.78 -11.32
C CYS A 54 1.11 3.75 -10.94
N PRO A 55 2.02 4.02 -9.97
CA PRO A 55 3.02 3.05 -9.54
C PRO A 55 2.43 1.75 -8.99
N HIS A 56 1.29 1.83 -8.27
CA HIS A 56 0.63 0.68 -7.68
C HIS A 56 -0.08 -0.19 -8.73
N ARG A 57 -0.48 0.41 -9.85
CA ARG A 57 -1.28 -0.25 -10.91
C ARG A 57 -0.44 -0.85 -12.03
N ALA A 58 0.89 -0.75 -11.98
CA ALA A 58 1.75 -1.39 -12.97
C ALA A 58 1.52 -2.91 -12.99
N GLY A 59 1.40 -3.49 -14.19
CA GLY A 59 1.07 -4.93 -14.35
C GLY A 59 2.00 -5.84 -13.57
N PHE A 60 3.31 -5.59 -13.65
CA PHE A 60 4.30 -6.39 -12.93
C PHE A 60 4.20 -6.30 -11.41
N ILE A 61 3.65 -5.20 -10.86
CA ILE A 61 3.42 -5.06 -9.41
C ILE A 61 2.26 -5.94 -8.97
N ARG A 62 1.18 -5.98 -9.76
CA ARG A 62 0.07 -6.92 -9.54
C ARG A 62 0.56 -8.36 -9.58
N ASP A 63 1.29 -8.72 -10.63
CA ASP A 63 1.77 -10.09 -10.82
C ASP A 63 2.78 -10.47 -9.71
N TYR A 64 3.61 -9.53 -9.27
CA TYR A 64 4.52 -9.70 -8.15
C TYR A 64 3.78 -10.01 -6.83
N LEU A 65 2.73 -9.25 -6.50
CA LEU A 65 1.92 -9.49 -5.30
C LEU A 65 1.17 -10.83 -5.38
N GLN A 66 0.59 -11.15 -6.54
CA GLN A 66 -0.09 -12.43 -6.76
C GLN A 66 0.85 -13.63 -6.59
N ASN A 67 2.08 -13.54 -7.09
CA ASN A 67 3.09 -14.59 -6.92
C ASN A 67 3.52 -14.79 -5.46
N LEU A 68 3.31 -13.79 -4.60
CA LEU A 68 3.53 -13.90 -3.15
C LEU A 68 2.30 -14.41 -2.39
N GLY A 69 1.23 -14.78 -3.11
CA GLY A 69 -0.04 -15.20 -2.50
C GLY A 69 -0.80 -14.05 -1.84
N MET A 70 -0.48 -12.80 -2.18
CA MET A 70 -1.11 -11.62 -1.58
C MET A 70 -2.41 -11.30 -2.31
N GLU A 71 -3.51 -11.24 -1.55
CA GLU A 71 -4.77 -10.72 -2.04
C GLU A 71 -4.74 -9.19 -1.99
N ARG A 72 -5.20 -8.56 -3.08
CA ARG A 72 -5.33 -7.10 -3.18
C ARG A 72 -6.79 -6.75 -3.45
N MET A 73 -7.31 -5.81 -2.67
CA MET A 73 -8.66 -5.29 -2.89
C MET A 73 -8.70 -4.40 -4.13
N GLU A 74 -9.63 -4.66 -5.05
CA GLU A 74 -9.92 -3.72 -6.12
C GLU A 74 -10.73 -2.52 -5.57
N TRP A 75 -10.05 -1.41 -5.32
CA TRP A 75 -10.70 -0.19 -4.89
C TRP A 75 -11.37 0.54 -6.08
N PRO A 76 -12.55 1.16 -5.95
CA PRO A 76 -13.10 2.08 -6.97
C PRO A 76 -12.34 3.42 -6.98
N ALA A 77 -12.30 4.11 -8.13
CA ALA A 77 -11.35 5.22 -8.36
C ALA A 77 -11.63 6.52 -7.59
N SER A 78 -12.80 6.62 -6.94
CA SER A 78 -13.34 7.87 -6.42
C SER A 78 -14.06 7.68 -5.09
N SER A 79 -13.40 7.04 -4.12
CA SER A 79 -13.94 6.95 -2.75
C SER A 79 -12.87 7.41 -1.74
N PRO A 80 -12.65 8.73 -1.61
CA PRO A 80 -11.80 9.28 -0.55
C PRO A 80 -12.36 8.96 0.86
N ASP A 81 -13.67 8.74 0.98
CA ASP A 81 -14.35 8.54 2.27
C ASP A 81 -14.11 7.18 2.94
N LEU A 82 -13.53 6.23 2.21
CA LEU A 82 -13.41 4.83 2.64
C LEU A 82 -11.96 4.41 2.89
N ASN A 83 -10.99 5.32 2.72
CA ASN A 83 -9.62 5.11 3.17
C ASN A 83 -9.52 5.52 4.65
N PRO A 84 -9.24 4.60 5.60
CA PRO A 84 -9.08 4.96 7.01
C PRO A 84 -7.98 6.01 7.24
N ILE A 85 -7.07 6.21 6.26
CA ILE A 85 -6.00 7.20 6.30
C ILE A 85 -6.48 8.63 5.95
N ASP A 86 -7.59 8.81 5.23
CA ASP A 86 -8.08 10.14 4.80
C ASP A 86 -9.04 10.82 5.79
N GLN A 87 -9.53 10.10 6.81
CA GLN A 87 -10.52 10.65 7.76
C GLN A 87 -9.95 11.65 8.81
N HIS A 88 -8.72 12.16 8.64
CA HIS A 88 -8.12 13.12 9.60
C HIS A 88 -8.09 14.59 9.16
N ASN A 89 -8.67 14.94 8.00
CA ASN A 89 -8.59 16.31 7.45
C ASN A 89 -9.89 17.13 7.48
N HIS A 90 -10.88 16.75 8.29
CA HIS A 90 -12.08 17.57 8.51
C HIS A 90 -12.24 17.99 9.98
N ILE A 91 -11.33 18.85 10.45
CA ILE A 91 -11.56 19.79 11.56
C ILE A 91 -10.58 20.96 11.36
N GLY A 92 -11.13 22.11 10.99
CA GLY A 92 -10.41 23.36 10.71
C GLY A 92 -11.23 24.27 9.82
#